data_AF-A0A1W1DD89-F1
#
_entry.id   AF-A0A1W1DD89-F1
#
_cell.length_a   1.000
_cell.length_b   1.000
_cell.length_c   1.000
_cell.angle_alpha   90.00
_cell.angle_beta   90.00
_cell.angle_gamma   90.00
#
_symmetry.space_group_name_H-M   'P 1'
#
loop_
_entity.id
_entity.type
_entity.pdbx_description
1 polymer ?
#
loop_
_entity_poly.entity_id
_entity_poly.type
_entity_poly.pdbx_seq_one_letter_code
_entity_poly.pdbx_strand_id
1 'polypeptide(L)'
;MTLPNEIFDDMIELTDVCIKTSATALKAVNELDELLETAFGNRERKVVSSIIKDINRLESKSDKIQHVIRAKLFPLEASLPPVDVIFYYRAVEWLGELADAAQKVGSRLEVLLAK
;
A
#
# COMPACT_ATOMS: atom_id res chain seq x y z
N MET A 1 -19.31 11.54 12.90
CA MET A 1 -18.00 11.66 12.25
C MET A 1 -18.20 11.93 10.77
N THR A 2 -17.76 13.09 10.30
CA THR A 2 -17.72 13.46 8.89
C THR A 2 -16.29 13.84 8.59
N LEU A 3 -15.70 13.26 7.55
CA LEU A 3 -14.30 13.50 7.22
C LEU A 3 -14.08 14.99 6.90
N PRO A 4 -13.04 15.65 7.44
CA PRO A 4 -12.71 17.03 7.10
C PRO A 4 -12.40 17.18 5.61
N ASN A 5 -12.88 18.28 5.00
CA ASN A 5 -12.68 18.54 3.57
C ASN A 5 -11.18 18.66 3.22
N GLU A 6 -10.36 19.12 4.17
CA GLU A 6 -8.93 19.34 4.03
C GLU A 6 -8.14 18.06 3.74
N ILE A 7 -8.63 16.91 4.23
CA ILE A 7 -7.98 15.59 4.09
C ILE A 7 -8.81 14.63 3.22
N PHE A 8 -9.99 15.05 2.74
CA PHE A 8 -10.91 14.17 2.02
C PHE A 8 -10.28 13.56 0.77
N ASP A 9 -9.75 14.42 -0.11
CA ASP A 9 -9.14 13.96 -1.36
C ASP A 9 -7.91 13.09 -1.13
N ASP A 10 -7.08 13.42 -0.13
CA ASP A 10 -5.90 12.62 0.20
C ASP A 10 -6.29 11.24 0.76
N MET A 11 -7.37 11.15 1.53
CA MET A 11 -7.88 9.90 2.08
C MET A 11 -8.44 8.99 0.99
N ILE A 12 -9.11 9.56 -0.01
CA ILE A 12 -9.51 8.81 -1.21
C ILE A 12 -8.28 8.36 -1.99
N GLU A 13 -7.29 9.23 -2.20
CA GLU A 13 -6.06 8.86 -2.89
C GLU A 13 -5.30 7.74 -2.17
N LEU A 14 -5.18 7.82 -0.83
CA LEU A 14 -4.56 6.78 -0.02
C LEU A 14 -5.29 5.44 -0.20
N THR A 15 -6.62 5.46 -0.14
CA THR A 15 -7.46 4.27 -0.33
C THR A 15 -7.20 3.63 -1.69
N ASP A 16 -7.22 4.43 -2.76
CA ASP A 16 -6.94 3.96 -4.12
C ASP A 16 -5.55 3.37 -4.28
N VAL A 17 -4.54 4.01 -3.66
CA VAL A 17 -3.16 3.51 -3.69
C VAL A 17 -3.06 2.19 -2.96
N CYS A 18 -3.63 2.06 -1.76
CA CYS A 18 -3.59 0.81 -1.00
C CYS A 18 -4.29 -0.34 -1.73
N ILE A 19 -5.46 -0.09 -2.33
CA ILE A 19 -6.16 -1.08 -3.17
C ILE A 19 -5.28 -1.50 -4.36
N LYS A 20 -4.63 -0.54 -5.04
CA LYS A 20 -3.72 -0.83 -6.15
C LYS A 20 -2.51 -1.63 -5.70
N THR A 21 -1.93 -1.34 -4.53
CA THR A 21 -0.81 -2.10 -3.96
C THR A 21 -1.23 -3.56 -3.72
N SER A 22 -2.38 -3.78 -3.08
CA SER A 22 -2.91 -5.13 -2.84
C SER A 22 -3.22 -5.89 -4.14
N ALA A 23 -3.83 -5.23 -5.13
CA ALA A 23 -4.09 -5.84 -6.43
C ALA A 23 -2.79 -6.20 -7.17
N THR A 24 -1.74 -5.38 -7.03
CA THR A 24 -0.43 -5.65 -7.62
C THR A 24 0.26 -6.83 -6.94
N ALA A 25 0.13 -6.97 -5.62
CA ALA A 25 0.59 -8.15 -4.89
C ALA A 25 -0.14 -9.42 -5.33
N LEU A 26 -1.46 -9.37 -5.52
CA LEU A 26 -2.21 -10.50 -6.08
C LEU A 26 -1.72 -10.88 -7.48
N LYS A 27 -1.43 -9.89 -8.33
CA LYS A 27 -0.85 -10.15 -9.65
C LYS A 27 0.49 -10.88 -9.52
N ALA A 28 1.37 -10.45 -8.61
CA ALA A 28 2.65 -11.11 -8.38
C ALA A 28 2.50 -12.58 -7.94
N VAL A 29 1.47 -12.87 -7.13
CA VAL A 29 1.13 -14.25 -6.71
C VAL A 29 0.65 -15.08 -7.89
N ASN A 30 -0.24 -14.56 -8.73
CA ASN A 30 -0.73 -15.31 -9.89
C ASN A 30 0.40 -15.61 -10.91
N GLU A 31 1.33 -14.67 -11.08
CA GLU A 31 2.49 -14.86 -11.98
C GLU A 31 3.50 -15.86 -11.41
N LEU A 32 3.50 -16.11 -10.09
CA LEU A 32 4.30 -17.18 -9.50
C LEU A 32 3.83 -18.56 -9.97
N ASP A 33 2.53 -18.76 -10.16
CA ASP A 33 1.99 -20.04 -10.62
C ASP A 33 2.50 -20.37 -12.04
N GLU A 34 2.48 -19.39 -12.96
CA GLU A 34 3.05 -19.53 -14.30
C GLU A 34 4.57 -19.78 -14.26
N LEU A 35 5.26 -19.13 -13.32
CA LEU A 35 6.69 -19.29 -13.13
C LEU A 35 7.07 -20.69 -12.63
N LEU A 36 6.21 -21.32 -11.80
CA LEU A 36 6.37 -22.70 -11.35
C LEU A 36 6.17 -23.70 -12.50
N GLU A 37 5.19 -23.48 -13.37
CA GLU A 37 4.92 -24.34 -14.53
C GLU A 37 6.09 -24.36 -15.54
N THR A 38 6.77 -23.21 -15.69
CA THR A 38 7.91 -23.07 -16.61
C THR A 38 9.27 -23.43 -16.00
N ALA A 39 9.29 -24.05 -14.81
CA ALA A 39 10.51 -24.35 -14.07
C ALA A 39 11.43 -23.13 -13.89
N PHE A 40 10.84 -21.98 -13.55
CA PHE A 40 11.53 -20.73 -13.25
C PHE A 40 12.35 -20.18 -14.43
N GLY A 41 11.71 -20.06 -15.60
CA GLY A 41 12.31 -19.42 -16.77
C GLY A 41 12.84 -18.01 -16.48
N ASN A 42 13.93 -17.64 -17.16
CA ASN A 42 14.59 -16.34 -16.95
C ASN A 42 13.71 -15.12 -17.29
N ARG A 43 12.70 -15.30 -18.15
CA ARG A 43 11.78 -14.23 -18.55
C ARG A 43 10.76 -13.96 -17.45
N GLU A 44 10.19 -15.01 -16.91
CA GLU A 44 9.14 -15.01 -15.89
C GLU A 44 9.70 -14.43 -14.58
N ARG A 45 10.94 -14.79 -14.21
CA ARG A 45 11.63 -14.15 -13.06
C ARG A 45 11.74 -12.64 -13.20
N LYS A 46 12.01 -12.12 -14.41
CA LYS A 46 12.08 -10.67 -14.66
C LYS A 46 10.71 -10.01 -14.54
N VAL A 47 9.64 -10.69 -14.95
CA VAL A 47 8.27 -10.20 -14.80
C VAL A 47 7.92 -10.06 -13.32
N VAL A 48 8.08 -11.12 -12.53
CA VAL A 48 7.76 -11.07 -11.08
C VAL A 48 8.63 -10.04 -10.36
N SER A 49 9.93 -9.95 -10.68
CA SER A 49 10.81 -8.91 -10.12
C SER A 49 10.35 -7.49 -10.47
N SER A 50 9.84 -7.26 -11.68
CA SER A 50 9.25 -5.97 -12.06
C SER A 50 8.01 -5.65 -11.23
N ILE A 51 7.13 -6.64 -11.02
CA ILE A 51 5.91 -6.44 -10.23
C ILE A 51 6.26 -6.12 -8.76
N ILE A 52 7.26 -6.79 -8.18
CA ILE A 52 7.74 -6.50 -6.82
C ILE A 52 8.24 -5.04 -6.70
N LYS A 53 8.97 -4.54 -7.71
CA LYS A 53 9.39 -3.13 -7.75
C LYS A 53 8.20 -2.17 -7.79
N ASP A 54 7.14 -2.52 -8.53
CA ASP A 54 5.91 -1.73 -8.57
C ASP A 54 5.18 -1.72 -7.23
N ILE A 55 5.13 -2.85 -6.52
CA ILE A 55 4.59 -2.93 -5.15
C ILE A 55 5.35 -1.98 -4.22
N ASN A 56 6.68 -2.04 -4.21
CA ASN A 56 7.51 -1.16 -3.38
C ASN A 56 7.29 0.33 -3.73
N ARG A 57 7.13 0.66 -5.02
CA ARG A 57 6.84 2.04 -5.43
C ARG A 57 5.49 2.53 -4.93
N LEU A 58 4.47 1.66 -4.96
CA LEU A 58 3.12 1.99 -4.51
C LEU A 58 3.05 2.11 -2.98
N GLU A 59 3.71 1.23 -2.24
CA GLU A 59 3.84 1.33 -0.77
C GLU A 59 4.55 2.64 -0.37
N SER A 60 5.65 2.99 -1.03
CA SER A 60 6.34 4.25 -0.76
C SER A 60 5.51 5.47 -1.16
N LYS A 61 4.52 5.30 -2.04
CA LYS A 61 3.53 6.34 -2.35
C LYS A 61 2.48 6.44 -1.24
N SER A 62 1.95 5.33 -0.72
CA SER A 62 1.01 5.36 0.40
C SER A 62 1.64 6.01 1.64
N ASP A 63 2.91 5.75 1.95
CA ASP A 63 3.60 6.37 3.08
C ASP A 63 3.68 7.89 2.97
N LYS A 64 3.97 8.40 1.76
CA LYS A 64 3.99 9.84 1.50
C LYS A 64 2.62 10.47 1.70
N ILE A 65 1.55 9.81 1.24
CA ILE A 65 0.18 10.31 1.41
C ILE A 65 -0.21 10.27 2.89
N GLN A 66 0.11 9.20 3.62
CA GLN A 66 -0.10 9.13 5.07
C GLN A 66 0.58 10.30 5.79
N HIS A 67 1.82 10.63 5.40
CA HIS A 67 2.54 11.77 5.97
C HIS A 67 1.82 13.10 5.66
N VAL A 68 1.34 13.30 4.43
CA VAL A 68 0.57 14.49 4.04
C VAL A 68 -0.72 14.62 4.85
N ILE A 69 -1.48 13.53 5.00
CA ILE A 69 -2.73 13.53 5.78
C ILE A 69 -2.44 13.91 7.23
N ARG A 70 -1.43 13.29 7.86
CA ARG A 70 -1.06 13.59 9.26
C ARG A 70 -0.60 15.04 9.42
N ALA A 71 0.17 15.57 8.47
CA ALA A 71 0.61 16.96 8.48
C ALA A 71 -0.57 17.95 8.34
N LYS A 72 -1.59 17.62 7.55
CA LYS A 72 -2.81 18.41 7.42
C LYS A 72 -3.75 18.27 8.62
N LEU A 73 -3.78 17.10 9.26
CA LEU A 73 -4.64 16.83 10.42
C LEU A 73 -4.12 17.53 11.68
N PHE A 74 -2.80 17.59 11.88
CA PHE A 74 -2.16 18.19 13.04
C PHE A 74 -2.66 19.62 13.40
N PRO A 75 -2.71 20.60 12.48
CA PRO A 75 -3.25 21.92 12.79
C PRO A 75 -4.76 21.94 13.07
N LEU A 76 -5.51 20.92 12.61
CA LEU A 76 -6.95 20.81 12.81
C LEU A 76 -7.31 20.20 14.18
N GLU A 77 -6.38 19.53 14.85
CA GLU A 77 -6.63 18.80 16.10
C GLU A 77 -7.28 19.65 17.19
N ALA A 78 -6.87 20.90 17.34
CA ALA A 78 -7.42 21.82 18.33
C ALA A 78 -8.87 22.26 18.06
N SER A 79 -9.33 22.10 16.81
CA SER A 79 -10.64 22.55 16.34
C SER A 79 -11.67 21.41 16.19
N LEU A 80 -11.23 20.16 16.31
CA LEU A 80 -12.05 18.97 16.08
C LEU A 80 -12.35 18.24 17.40
N PRO A 81 -13.47 17.48 17.49
CA PRO A 81 -13.72 16.61 18.62
C PRO A 81 -12.56 15.61 18.80
N PRO A 82 -11.98 15.47 20.00
CA PRO A 82 -10.76 14.68 20.20
C PRO A 82 -10.95 13.20 19.85
N VAL A 83 -12.15 12.66 20.06
CA VAL A 83 -12.47 11.27 19.69
C VAL A 83 -12.44 11.08 18.17
N ASP A 84 -12.98 12.04 17.41
CA ASP A 84 -12.99 12.00 15.94
C ASP A 84 -11.55 12.05 15.39
N VAL A 85 -10.69 12.90 15.96
CA VAL A 85 -9.26 13.00 15.61
C VAL A 85 -8.56 11.65 15.74
N ILE A 86 -8.78 10.93 16.86
CA ILE A 86 -8.19 9.60 17.07
C ILE A 86 -8.67 8.61 15.99
N PHE A 87 -9.95 8.64 15.62
CA PHE A 87 -10.47 7.77 14.56
C PHE A 87 -9.91 8.10 13.18
N TYR A 88 -9.63 9.37 12.87
CA TYR A 88 -8.96 9.74 11.62
C TYR A 88 -7.55 9.17 11.54
N TYR A 89 -6.74 9.31 12.60
CA TYR A 89 -5.41 8.71 12.65
C TYR A 89 -5.45 7.18 12.51
N ARG A 90 -6.39 6.52 13.19
CA ARG A 90 -6.58 5.05 13.07
C ARG A 90 -7.00 4.62 11.67
N ALA A 91 -7.87 5.38 11.00
CA ALA A 91 -8.28 5.08 9.63
C ALA A 91 -7.09 5.17 8.67
N VAL A 92 -6.24 6.19 8.81
CA VAL A 92 -5.00 6.34 8.02
C VAL A 92 -4.05 5.17 8.28
N GLU A 93 -3.88 4.78 9.55
CA GLU A 93 -3.05 3.64 9.94
C GLU A 93 -3.54 2.33 9.33
N TRP A 94 -4.83 2.01 9.42
CA TRP A 94 -5.39 0.79 8.83
C TRP A 94 -5.26 0.73 7.32
N LEU A 95 -5.36 1.87 6.62
CA LEU A 95 -5.08 1.93 5.19
C LEU A 95 -3.61 1.65 4.91
N GLY A 96 -2.68 2.21 5.70
CA GLY A 96 -1.25 1.92 5.60
C GLY A 96 -0.93 0.43 5.81
N GLU A 97 -1.51 -0.18 6.83
CA GLU A 97 -1.33 -1.61 7.13
C GLU A 97 -1.72 -2.53 5.95
N LEU A 98 -2.73 -2.13 5.15
CA LEU A 98 -3.12 -2.85 3.94
C LEU A 98 -2.02 -2.83 2.86
N ALA A 99 -1.37 -1.68 2.66
CA ALA A 99 -0.26 -1.55 1.72
C ALA A 99 0.98 -2.33 2.21
N ASP A 100 1.29 -2.24 3.50
CA ASP A 100 2.39 -2.99 4.14
C ASP A 100 2.20 -4.51 4.00
N ALA A 101 0.97 -4.99 4.20
CA ALA A 101 0.65 -6.41 4.02
C ALA A 101 0.94 -6.87 2.59
N ALA A 102 0.58 -6.05 1.59
CA ALA A 102 0.86 -6.32 0.18
C ALA A 102 2.36 -6.29 -0.13
N GLN A 103 3.12 -5.35 0.45
CA GLN A 103 4.57 -5.29 0.33
C GLN A 103 5.24 -6.55 0.91
N LYS A 104 4.81 -7.01 2.09
CA LYS A 104 5.33 -8.25 2.72
C LYS A 104 5.14 -9.48 1.82
N VAL A 105 4.05 -9.55 1.06
CA VAL A 105 3.85 -10.61 0.04
C VAL A 105 4.93 -10.50 -1.03
N GLY A 106 5.15 -9.30 -1.59
CA GLY A 106 6.21 -9.05 -2.56
C GLY A 106 7.61 -9.44 -2.06
N SER A 107 7.97 -9.06 -0.83
CA SER A 107 9.27 -9.41 -0.23
C SER A 107 9.46 -10.93 -0.08
N ARG A 108 8.38 -11.66 0.25
CA ARG A 108 8.43 -13.13 0.33
C ARG A 108 8.64 -13.76 -1.04
N LEU A 109 7.98 -13.23 -2.08
CA LEU A 109 8.18 -13.68 -3.46
C LEU A 109 9.62 -13.45 -3.92
N GLU A 110 10.20 -12.30 -3.58
CA GLU A 110 11.61 -12.00 -3.90
C GLU A 110 12.57 -13.04 -3.32
N VAL A 111 12.37 -13.43 -2.06
CA VAL A 111 13.18 -14.48 -1.40
C VAL A 111 13.02 -15.83 -2.09
N LEU A 112 11.83 -16.18 -2.58
CA LEU A 112 11.60 -17.41 -3.33
C LEU A 112 12.32 -17.41 -4.68
N LEU A 113 12.37 -16.27 -5.37
CA LEU A 113 13.05 -16.13 -6.67
C LEU A 113 14.58 -16.15 -6.58
N ALA A 114 15.12 -15.76 -5.42
CA ALA A 114 16.55 -15.76 -5.14
C ALA A 114 17.11 -17.15 -4.79
N LYS A 115 16.25 -18.14 -4.61
CA LYS A 115 16.62 -19.55 -4.44
C LYS A 115 16.61 -20.28 -5.79
#